data_AF-A0A6L6X6M4-F1
#
_entry.id   AF-A0A6L6X6M4-F1
#
_cell.length_a   1.000
_cell.length_b   1.000
_cell.length_c   1.000
_cell.angle_alpha   90.00
_cell.angle_beta   90.00
_cell.angle_gamma   90.00
#
_symmetry.space_group_name_H-M   'P 1'
#
loop_
_entity.id
_entity.type
_entity.pdbx_description
1 polymer ?
#
loop_
_entity_poly.entity_id
_entity_poly.type
_entity_poly.pdbx_seq_one_letter_code
_entity_poly.pdbx_strand_id
1 'polypeptide(L)'
;MDRRRLRRAGRSRPTWAAALLAVVVAAGFLTGPKTSALAGTPAPAGSHEFAAKMNIGDGLRSCSGTLVDRFWVLTAASCFSSDPAQGTPVPPGAPAHKTTAVIGRSDLTSTAGHVVDVTELAPHPDRDLLMARLAQPVTDIEPLAVSRTAPVQGETLRVAGYGRTRTDWVPDRLHTGTFDVTSAGAAVLGIDGTTPASAVCKGDTGGPAIRERDGRQELAAVSSTSWQAGCLGSDETRTGATASRVDDVGPWIQKTRFKTAQIRNKHSDRCLVVWAQTPGNNATAAQYDCRPDFADQVWSLEPVQGGGHQIRNNFSNRCLLVSWRTPENGAPVTQYDCDAQYADQVWSLEPVQGGGYQIRNKHSNRCLLVSWRTPENMAPAVQYDCDAQYADQIWMI
;
A
#
# COMPACT_ATOMS: atom_id res chain seq x y z
N MET A 1 -72.80 -84.50 37.02
CA MET A 1 -73.55 -84.31 35.75
C MET A 1 -72.68 -83.42 34.87
N ASP A 2 -72.05 -83.98 33.84
CA ASP A 2 -72.62 -84.34 32.54
C ASP A 2 -72.65 -83.14 31.56
N ARG A 3 -71.64 -83.17 30.67
CA ARG A 3 -71.75 -83.04 29.21
C ARG A 3 -72.28 -81.75 28.55
N ARG A 4 -71.34 -81.22 27.74
CA ARG A 4 -71.42 -81.09 26.26
C ARG A 4 -72.08 -79.86 25.60
N ARG A 5 -71.40 -79.48 24.51
CA ARG A 5 -71.86 -78.88 23.24
C ARG A 5 -72.16 -77.37 23.26
N LEU A 6 -71.33 -76.56 22.60
CA LEU A 6 -71.26 -76.27 21.14
C LEU A 6 -72.09 -75.03 20.77
N ARG A 7 -71.45 -74.02 20.17
CA ARG A 7 -71.73 -73.61 18.78
C ARG A 7 -70.65 -72.66 18.22
N ARG A 8 -70.56 -72.63 16.88
CA ARG A 8 -69.60 -71.87 16.07
C ARG A 8 -70.18 -70.51 15.65
N ALA A 9 -69.33 -69.50 15.52
CA ALA A 9 -69.21 -68.54 14.40
C ALA A 9 -68.10 -67.52 14.78
N GLY A 10 -67.32 -66.89 13.89
CA GLY A 10 -67.16 -67.02 12.44
C GLY A 10 -65.76 -66.50 12.04
N ARG A 11 -65.34 -66.69 10.78
CA ARG A 11 -63.98 -66.40 10.29
C ARG A 11 -63.67 -64.91 10.16
N SER A 12 -62.45 -64.51 10.55
CA SER A 12 -61.51 -63.82 9.63
C SER A 12 -60.05 -63.87 10.13
N ARG A 13 -59.13 -64.11 9.19
CA ARG A 13 -57.65 -64.06 9.22
C ARG A 13 -57.22 -63.70 7.77
N PRO A 14 -56.02 -63.17 7.48
CA PRO A 14 -54.80 -63.02 8.30
C PRO A 14 -54.63 -61.52 8.73
N THR A 15 -53.47 -60.89 9.00
CA THR A 15 -52.05 -61.27 8.85
C THR A 15 -51.12 -60.68 9.93
N TRP A 16 -50.29 -61.58 10.46
CA TRP A 16 -48.97 -61.45 11.08
C TRP A 16 -48.13 -60.21 10.74
N ALA A 17 -47.64 -59.52 11.78
CA ALA A 17 -46.22 -59.22 12.00
C ALA A 17 -46.01 -58.74 13.46
N ALA A 18 -45.02 -59.26 14.16
CA ALA A 18 -44.62 -58.77 15.49
C ALA A 18 -43.48 -57.76 15.33
N ALA A 19 -43.53 -56.65 16.06
CA ALA A 19 -42.45 -55.68 16.15
C ALA A 19 -41.92 -55.63 17.59
N LEU A 20 -40.65 -55.99 17.78
CA LEU A 20 -39.93 -55.84 19.04
C LEU A 20 -39.61 -54.36 19.26
N LEU A 21 -39.94 -53.83 20.45
CA LEU A 21 -39.46 -52.53 20.91
C LEU A 21 -37.99 -52.64 21.32
N ALA A 22 -37.09 -52.20 20.44
CA ALA A 22 -35.70 -51.95 20.78
C ALA A 22 -35.57 -50.56 21.42
N VAL A 23 -35.09 -50.50 22.66
CA VAL A 23 -34.76 -49.23 23.34
C VAL A 23 -33.46 -48.70 22.76
N VAL A 24 -33.54 -47.65 21.94
CA VAL A 24 -32.35 -46.92 21.47
C VAL A 24 -31.89 -45.96 22.56
N VAL A 25 -30.80 -46.29 23.23
CA VAL A 25 -30.05 -45.30 24.01
C VAL A 25 -29.33 -44.40 23.01
N ALA A 26 -29.91 -43.23 22.75
CA ALA A 26 -29.26 -42.21 21.95
C ALA A 26 -28.07 -41.65 22.73
N ALA A 27 -26.88 -42.21 22.47
CA ALA A 27 -25.61 -41.59 22.83
C ALA A 27 -25.46 -40.30 22.01
N GLY A 28 -26.07 -39.23 22.51
CA GLY A 28 -25.97 -37.90 21.94
C GLY A 28 -24.52 -37.44 22.05
N PHE A 29 -23.75 -37.64 20.98
CA PHE A 29 -22.50 -36.93 20.81
C PHE A 29 -22.84 -35.44 20.76
N LEU A 30 -22.58 -34.75 21.87
CA LEU A 30 -22.44 -33.30 21.87
C LEU A 30 -21.21 -32.96 21.04
N THR A 31 -21.38 -32.93 19.73
CA THR A 31 -20.53 -32.14 18.83
C THR A 31 -20.83 -30.67 19.15
N GLY A 32 -20.33 -30.20 20.28
CA GLY A 32 -20.15 -28.78 20.49
C GLY A 32 -19.37 -28.24 19.29
N PRO A 33 -19.66 -27.01 18.83
CA PRO A 33 -18.90 -26.44 17.74
C PRO A 33 -17.42 -26.52 18.11
N LYS A 34 -16.61 -27.12 17.23
CA LYS A 34 -15.15 -26.98 17.34
C LYS A 34 -14.90 -25.48 17.40
N THR A 35 -14.35 -25.00 18.50
CA THR A 35 -14.02 -23.59 18.68
C THR A 35 -12.90 -23.26 17.70
N SER A 36 -13.28 -22.78 16.52
CA SER A 36 -12.38 -22.31 15.46
C SER A 36 -11.71 -21.00 15.86
N ALA A 37 -10.92 -21.05 16.92
CA ALA A 37 -10.01 -19.99 17.32
C ALA A 37 -8.68 -20.22 16.60
N LEU A 38 -8.50 -19.57 15.45
CA LEU A 38 -7.22 -19.46 14.76
C LEU A 38 -6.79 -17.99 14.71
N ALA A 39 -5.48 -17.76 14.64
CA ALA A 39 -4.93 -16.46 15.00
C ALA A 39 -5.34 -15.38 13.98
N GLY A 40 -6.17 -14.46 14.46
CA GLY A 40 -6.99 -13.57 13.64
C GLY A 40 -8.06 -14.32 12.84
N THR A 41 -9.30 -13.80 12.86
CA THR A 41 -10.31 -14.24 11.88
C THR A 41 -9.82 -13.85 10.48
N PRO A 42 -9.91 -14.73 9.47
CA PRO A 42 -9.67 -14.36 8.07
C PRO A 42 -10.49 -13.12 7.72
N ALA A 43 -9.84 -12.11 7.15
CA ALA A 43 -10.49 -10.87 6.77
C ALA A 43 -11.62 -11.17 5.77
N PRO A 44 -12.84 -10.64 5.97
CA PRO A 44 -13.90 -10.73 4.96
C PRO A 44 -13.39 -10.30 3.58
N ALA A 45 -13.85 -10.98 2.53
CA ALA A 45 -13.50 -10.63 1.16
C ALA A 45 -13.87 -9.16 0.88
N GLY A 46 -12.96 -8.41 0.28
CA GLY A 46 -13.12 -6.97 0.04
C GLY A 46 -12.94 -6.07 1.26
N SER A 47 -12.54 -6.60 2.42
CA SER A 47 -12.16 -5.77 3.58
C SER A 47 -10.66 -5.56 3.64
N HIS A 48 -10.23 -4.38 4.13
CA HIS A 48 -8.82 -4.05 4.37
C HIS A 48 -7.94 -4.16 3.12
N GLU A 49 -8.47 -3.84 1.93
CA GLU A 49 -7.78 -4.01 0.65
C GLU A 49 -6.48 -3.19 0.51
N PHE A 50 -6.35 -2.11 1.30
CA PHE A 50 -5.10 -1.36 1.47
C PHE A 50 -3.97 -2.18 2.13
N ALA A 51 -4.25 -3.30 2.80
CA ALA A 51 -3.23 -4.12 3.43
C ALA A 51 -2.41 -4.87 2.36
N ALA A 52 -1.11 -4.60 2.32
CA ALA A 52 -0.19 -5.13 1.32
C ALA A 52 0.58 -6.34 1.85
N LYS A 53 0.82 -7.35 0.99
CA LYS A 53 1.81 -8.41 1.21
C LYS A 53 3.13 -7.97 0.57
N MET A 54 4.19 -7.88 1.35
CA MET A 54 5.54 -7.56 0.86
C MET A 54 6.34 -8.86 0.70
N ASN A 55 6.75 -9.17 -0.52
CA ASN A 55 7.61 -10.32 -0.82
C ASN A 55 8.99 -9.80 -1.22
N ILE A 56 10.01 -10.10 -0.42
CA ILE A 56 11.36 -9.54 -0.54
C ILE A 56 12.32 -10.67 -0.88
N GLY A 57 13.11 -10.49 -1.94
CA GLY A 57 14.14 -11.44 -2.40
C GLY A 57 13.58 -12.81 -2.79
N ASP A 58 12.53 -12.83 -3.60
CA ASP A 58 11.90 -14.04 -4.15
C ASP A 58 11.63 -15.15 -3.10
N GLY A 59 11.15 -14.73 -1.92
CA GLY A 59 10.82 -15.61 -0.80
C GLY A 59 11.82 -15.58 0.37
N LEU A 60 12.95 -14.87 0.24
CA LEU A 60 13.92 -14.64 1.32
C LEU A 60 13.26 -14.08 2.59
N ARG A 61 12.36 -13.12 2.44
CA ARG A 61 11.56 -12.58 3.54
C ARG A 61 10.17 -12.20 3.07
N SER A 62 9.21 -12.33 3.97
CA SER A 62 7.86 -11.81 3.79
C SER A 62 7.48 -10.90 4.95
N CYS A 63 6.80 -9.81 4.62
CA CYS A 63 6.28 -8.81 5.54
C CYS A 63 4.87 -8.38 5.10
N SER A 64 4.24 -7.55 5.92
CA SER A 64 3.00 -6.86 5.58
C SER A 64 3.26 -5.37 5.33
N GLY A 65 2.26 -4.65 4.85
CA GLY A 65 2.36 -3.23 4.49
C GLY A 65 0.98 -2.59 4.43
N THR A 66 0.94 -1.27 4.21
CA THR A 66 -0.29 -0.48 4.08
C THR A 66 -0.17 0.46 2.88
N LEU A 67 -1.05 0.37 1.89
CA LEU A 67 -1.19 1.38 0.85
C LEU A 67 -1.60 2.70 1.51
N VAL A 68 -0.73 3.70 1.50
CA VAL A 68 -0.97 5.05 2.06
C VAL A 68 -0.97 6.13 0.99
N ASP A 69 -0.60 5.79 -0.24
CA ASP A 69 -0.78 6.56 -1.48
C ASP A 69 -0.87 5.59 -2.66
N ARG A 70 -1.42 6.03 -3.80
CA ARG A 70 -1.41 5.25 -5.04
C ARG A 70 -0.02 4.71 -5.41
N PHE A 71 1.06 5.44 -5.13
CA PHE A 71 2.44 5.01 -5.39
C PHE A 71 3.19 4.47 -4.17
N TRP A 72 2.62 4.47 -2.96
CA TRP A 72 3.40 4.23 -1.74
C TRP A 72 2.71 3.29 -0.74
N VAL A 73 3.44 2.25 -0.38
CA VAL A 73 3.14 1.37 0.74
C VAL A 73 3.99 1.77 1.94
N LEU A 74 3.37 2.08 3.08
CA LEU A 74 4.06 2.22 4.36
C LEU A 74 4.21 0.83 5.00
N THR A 75 5.40 0.52 5.45
CA THR A 75 5.78 -0.75 6.10
C THR A 75 6.89 -0.49 7.12
N ALA A 76 7.44 -1.54 7.73
CA ALA A 76 8.55 -1.42 8.68
C ALA A 76 9.90 -1.40 7.95
N ALA A 77 10.86 -0.61 8.44
CA ALA A 77 12.22 -0.59 7.89
C ALA A 77 12.97 -1.91 8.15
N SER A 78 12.71 -2.53 9.30
CA SER A 78 13.22 -3.84 9.71
C SER A 78 12.94 -4.95 8.67
N CYS A 79 11.89 -4.84 7.87
CA CYS A 79 11.62 -5.74 6.74
C CYS A 79 12.73 -5.74 5.68
N PHE A 80 13.43 -4.61 5.48
CA PHE A 80 14.48 -4.44 4.48
C PHE A 80 15.90 -4.45 5.06
N SER A 81 16.04 -4.55 6.39
CA SER A 81 17.34 -4.70 7.06
C SER A 81 18.00 -6.05 6.74
N SER A 82 19.32 -6.07 6.60
CA SER A 82 20.09 -7.31 6.54
C SER A 82 19.95 -8.11 7.84
N ASP A 83 20.02 -7.44 8.99
CA ASP A 83 19.70 -7.99 10.32
C ASP A 83 18.57 -7.17 10.99
N PRO A 84 17.31 -7.66 10.92
CA PRO A 84 16.17 -7.01 11.55
C PRO A 84 16.23 -7.00 13.10
N ALA A 85 16.97 -7.93 13.72
CA ALA A 85 17.08 -8.02 15.18
C ALA A 85 18.12 -7.04 15.74
N GLN A 86 19.13 -6.68 14.94
CA GLN A 86 20.16 -5.70 15.31
C GLN A 86 19.85 -4.27 14.82
N GLY A 87 18.71 -4.07 14.12
CA GLY A 87 18.26 -2.74 13.70
C GLY A 87 19.19 -2.06 12.68
N THR A 88 19.86 -2.83 11.82
CA THR A 88 20.79 -2.27 10.82
C THR A 88 20.08 -1.22 9.93
N PRO A 89 20.63 0.00 9.78
CA PRO A 89 20.01 1.03 8.96
C PRO A 89 19.82 0.60 7.50
N VAL A 90 18.61 0.78 6.98
CA VAL A 90 18.31 0.61 5.55
C VAL A 90 18.74 1.87 4.81
N PRO A 91 19.53 1.80 3.73
CA PRO A 91 19.84 2.97 2.91
C PRO A 91 18.62 3.40 2.06
N PRO A 92 18.40 4.70 1.82
CA PRO A 92 17.43 5.15 0.84
C PRO A 92 17.89 4.80 -0.59
N GLY A 93 16.95 4.48 -1.48
CA GLY A 93 17.25 4.12 -2.87
C GLY A 93 16.58 2.82 -3.30
N ALA A 94 17.10 2.15 -4.33
CA ALA A 94 16.53 0.89 -4.82
C ALA A 94 16.64 -0.24 -3.77
N PRO A 95 15.66 -1.16 -3.67
CA PRO A 95 15.76 -2.33 -2.81
C PRO A 95 16.99 -3.21 -3.15
N ALA A 96 17.73 -3.64 -2.13
CA ALA A 96 18.89 -4.54 -2.29
C ALA A 96 18.52 -5.93 -2.84
N HIS A 97 17.24 -6.33 -2.71
CA HIS A 97 16.68 -7.54 -3.27
C HIS A 97 15.39 -7.20 -4.02
N LYS A 98 15.13 -7.88 -5.15
CA LYS A 98 13.87 -7.74 -5.88
C LYS A 98 12.69 -7.89 -4.92
N THR A 99 11.77 -6.93 -4.94
CA THR A 99 10.66 -6.87 -4.00
C THR A 99 9.36 -6.62 -4.76
N THR A 100 8.31 -7.35 -4.42
CA THR A 100 6.94 -7.09 -4.92
C THR A 100 5.99 -6.79 -3.76
N ALA A 101 5.02 -5.92 -4.03
CA ALA A 101 3.87 -5.66 -3.17
C ALA A 101 2.61 -6.27 -3.82
N VAL A 102 1.85 -7.07 -3.06
CA VAL A 102 0.53 -7.55 -3.45
C VAL A 102 -0.53 -6.77 -2.68
N ILE A 103 -1.44 -6.09 -3.39
CA ILE A 103 -2.39 -5.11 -2.83
C ILE A 103 -3.80 -5.43 -3.35
N GLY A 104 -4.85 -5.18 -2.55
CA GLY A 104 -6.23 -5.47 -2.95
C GLY A 104 -6.60 -6.97 -2.92
N ARG A 105 -5.99 -7.76 -2.02
CA ARG A 105 -6.20 -9.22 -1.94
C ARG A 105 -6.26 -9.74 -0.51
N SER A 106 -7.46 -9.94 0.03
CA SER A 106 -7.61 -10.76 1.26
C SER A 106 -7.35 -12.26 1.03
N ASP A 107 -7.23 -12.69 -0.23
CA ASP A 107 -6.97 -14.05 -0.70
C ASP A 107 -5.82 -14.07 -1.71
N LEU A 108 -4.66 -14.57 -1.29
CA LEU A 108 -3.45 -14.65 -2.11
C LEU A 108 -3.53 -15.74 -3.20
N THR A 109 -4.51 -16.66 -3.13
CA THR A 109 -4.80 -17.60 -4.22
C THR A 109 -5.61 -16.96 -5.35
N SER A 110 -6.17 -15.77 -5.13
CA SER A 110 -6.93 -15.03 -6.14
C SER A 110 -6.05 -14.15 -7.03
N THR A 111 -6.56 -13.81 -8.20
CA THR A 111 -5.93 -12.89 -9.17
C THR A 111 -6.45 -11.45 -9.10
N ALA A 112 -7.33 -11.12 -8.14
CA ALA A 112 -7.86 -9.78 -7.94
C ALA A 112 -6.78 -8.77 -7.52
N GLY A 113 -7.00 -7.46 -7.61
CA GLY A 113 -6.02 -6.45 -7.21
C GLY A 113 -4.65 -6.60 -7.90
N HIS A 114 -3.58 -6.14 -7.26
CA HIS A 114 -2.30 -5.83 -7.93
C HIS A 114 -1.14 -6.68 -7.42
N VAL A 115 -0.18 -6.97 -8.30
CA VAL A 115 1.21 -7.31 -7.93
C VAL A 115 2.11 -6.28 -8.60
N VAL A 116 2.84 -5.48 -7.82
CA VAL A 116 3.68 -4.40 -8.34
C VAL A 116 5.09 -4.52 -7.79
N ASP A 117 6.11 -4.35 -8.64
CA ASP A 117 7.50 -4.25 -8.20
C ASP A 117 7.70 -2.99 -7.33
N VAL A 118 8.57 -3.09 -6.33
CA VAL A 118 9.01 -1.95 -5.50
C VAL A 118 10.32 -1.40 -6.07
N THR A 119 10.36 -0.09 -6.34
CA THR A 119 11.48 0.58 -7.04
C THR A 119 12.32 1.49 -6.16
N GLU A 120 11.76 2.01 -5.07
CA GLU A 120 12.42 2.96 -4.18
C GLU A 120 12.03 2.67 -2.71
N LEU A 121 13.01 2.74 -1.83
CA LEU A 121 12.88 2.70 -0.38
C LEU A 121 13.20 4.08 0.19
N ALA A 122 12.28 4.62 0.98
CA ALA A 122 12.47 5.82 1.77
C ALA A 122 12.25 5.48 3.26
N PRO A 123 13.31 5.12 4.00
CA PRO A 123 13.22 4.87 5.45
C PRO A 123 12.97 6.16 6.24
N HIS A 124 12.29 6.03 7.38
CA HIS A 124 12.19 7.09 8.38
C HIS A 124 13.52 7.20 9.15
N PRO A 125 14.03 8.41 9.44
CA PRO A 125 15.36 8.57 10.04
C PRO A 125 15.52 8.02 11.46
N ASP A 126 14.42 7.93 12.22
CA ASP A 126 14.41 7.64 13.67
C ASP A 126 13.30 6.66 14.09
N ARG A 127 12.65 5.95 13.16
CA ARG A 127 11.58 4.98 13.43
C ARG A 127 11.71 3.73 12.58
N ASP A 128 11.18 2.62 13.08
CA ASP A 128 10.95 1.41 12.27
C ASP A 128 9.76 1.62 11.33
N LEU A 129 9.97 2.48 10.33
CA LEU A 129 9.01 2.87 9.29
C LEU A 129 9.76 3.08 7.98
N LEU A 130 9.14 2.64 6.88
CA LEU A 130 9.67 2.77 5.54
C LEU A 130 8.53 2.98 4.55
N MET A 131 8.66 3.99 3.71
CA MET A 131 7.83 4.21 2.53
C MET A 131 8.45 3.45 1.36
N ALA A 132 7.76 2.42 0.89
CA ALA A 132 8.14 1.59 -0.25
C ALA A 132 7.35 2.03 -1.49
N ARG A 133 8.07 2.43 -2.53
CA ARG A 133 7.48 2.98 -3.75
C ARG A 133 7.16 1.90 -4.76
N LEU A 134 5.95 1.95 -5.30
CA LEU A 134 5.46 1.05 -6.34
C LEU A 134 5.92 1.52 -7.73
N ALA A 135 6.33 0.59 -8.60
CA ALA A 135 6.69 0.85 -9.99
C ALA A 135 5.50 1.42 -10.80
N GLN A 136 4.30 0.97 -10.46
CA GLN A 136 3.03 1.39 -11.02
C GLN A 136 2.09 1.81 -9.89
N PRO A 137 1.21 2.77 -10.13
CA PRO A 137 0.23 3.22 -9.15
C PRO A 137 -0.92 2.22 -9.01
N VAL A 138 -1.47 2.14 -7.81
CA VAL A 138 -2.75 1.48 -7.53
C VAL A 138 -3.81 2.57 -7.35
N THR A 139 -4.78 2.63 -8.28
CA THR A 139 -5.76 3.74 -8.38
C THR A 139 -7.21 3.33 -8.11
N ASP A 140 -7.47 2.04 -8.01
CA ASP A 140 -8.76 1.38 -7.79
C ASP A 140 -8.93 0.82 -6.37
N ILE A 141 -7.86 0.80 -5.57
CA ILE A 141 -7.88 0.50 -4.13
C ILE A 141 -7.68 1.80 -3.35
N GLU A 142 -8.62 2.13 -2.45
CA GLU A 142 -8.54 3.33 -1.62
C GLU A 142 -7.37 3.21 -0.61
N PRO A 143 -6.39 4.14 -0.61
CA PRO A 143 -5.31 4.14 0.38
C PRO A 143 -5.82 4.45 1.79
N LEU A 144 -5.28 3.79 2.80
CA LEU A 144 -5.66 4.06 4.18
C LEU A 144 -5.15 5.42 4.64
N ALA A 145 -6.07 6.30 5.06
CA ALA A 145 -5.74 7.60 5.61
C ALA A 145 -4.88 7.45 6.88
N VAL A 146 -3.75 8.15 6.93
CA VAL A 146 -2.88 8.20 8.11
C VAL A 146 -3.52 9.11 9.15
N SER A 147 -3.82 8.56 10.33
CA SER A 147 -4.42 9.32 11.42
C SER A 147 -3.50 10.46 11.84
N ARG A 148 -4.07 11.57 12.33
CA ARG A 148 -3.32 12.67 12.97
C ARG A 148 -3.51 12.71 14.49
N THR A 149 -4.16 11.69 15.04
CA THR A 149 -4.51 11.61 16.46
C THR A 149 -3.64 10.55 17.12
N ALA A 150 -2.84 10.95 18.12
CA ALA A 150 -2.01 10.04 18.91
C ALA A 150 -2.83 8.87 19.46
N PRO A 151 -2.37 7.61 19.32
CA PRO A 151 -2.94 6.48 20.04
C PRO A 151 -2.70 6.61 21.54
N VAL A 152 -3.71 6.22 22.33
CA VAL A 152 -3.70 6.36 23.80
C VAL A 152 -3.73 4.99 24.48
N GLN A 153 -3.18 4.89 25.68
CA GLN A 153 -3.23 3.66 26.47
C GLN A 153 -4.69 3.27 26.75
N GLY A 154 -5.02 1.99 26.57
CA GLY A 154 -6.38 1.45 26.67
C GLY A 154 -7.25 1.63 25.42
N GLU A 155 -6.72 2.21 24.33
CA GLU A 155 -7.39 2.18 23.03
C GLU A 155 -7.23 0.81 22.37
N THR A 156 -8.33 0.23 21.88
CA THR A 156 -8.29 -0.99 21.05
C THR A 156 -8.07 -0.62 19.57
N LEU A 157 -7.11 -1.28 18.93
CA LEU A 157 -6.80 -1.18 17.51
C LEU A 157 -7.00 -2.54 16.82
N ARG A 158 -7.36 -2.53 15.53
CA ARG A 158 -7.37 -3.74 14.69
C ARG A 158 -6.05 -3.85 13.93
N VAL A 159 -5.29 -4.91 14.15
CA VAL A 159 -4.10 -5.21 13.33
C VAL A 159 -4.51 -6.14 12.20
N ALA A 160 -4.06 -5.86 10.98
CA ALA A 160 -4.22 -6.74 9.83
C ALA A 160 -2.86 -7.15 9.25
N GLY A 161 -2.73 -8.40 8.81
CA GLY A 161 -1.48 -8.92 8.27
C GLY A 161 -1.58 -10.26 7.58
N TYR A 162 -0.52 -10.58 6.85
CA TYR A 162 -0.32 -11.84 6.11
C TYR A 162 0.85 -12.65 6.70
N GLY A 163 1.18 -12.41 7.97
CA GLY A 163 2.10 -13.22 8.72
C GLY A 163 1.50 -14.57 9.07
N ARG A 164 2.36 -15.42 9.60
CA ARG A 164 2.04 -16.76 10.11
C ARG A 164 0.88 -16.75 11.11
N THR A 165 0.00 -17.75 11.07
CA THR A 165 -1.03 -17.95 12.11
C THR A 165 -0.54 -18.92 13.20
N ARG A 166 -1.44 -19.31 14.11
CA ARG A 166 -1.20 -20.35 15.12
C ARG A 166 -1.06 -21.77 14.53
N THR A 167 -1.53 -22.04 13.31
CA THR A 167 -1.39 -23.36 12.64
C THR A 167 -0.67 -23.32 11.30
N ASP A 168 -0.58 -22.16 10.65
CA ASP A 168 -0.21 -22.08 9.23
C ASP A 168 1.09 -21.29 9.05
N TRP A 169 2.12 -21.96 8.53
CA TRP A 169 3.48 -21.41 8.42
C TRP A 169 3.58 -20.28 7.38
N VAL A 170 2.84 -20.42 6.28
CA VAL A 170 2.63 -19.41 5.22
C VAL A 170 1.12 -19.39 4.91
N PRO A 171 0.36 -18.42 5.41
CA PRO A 171 -1.08 -18.37 5.15
C PRO A 171 -1.40 -17.64 3.84
N ASP A 172 -2.36 -18.17 3.09
CA ASP A 172 -2.84 -17.56 1.84
C ASP A 172 -3.91 -16.48 2.05
N ARG A 173 -4.20 -16.10 3.30
CA ARG A 173 -5.26 -15.15 3.66
C ARG A 173 -4.70 -13.97 4.46
N LEU A 174 -5.33 -12.81 4.27
CA LEU A 174 -5.21 -11.71 5.23
C LEU A 174 -5.97 -12.10 6.50
N HIS A 175 -5.35 -11.91 7.67
CA HIS A 175 -5.96 -12.14 8.98
C HIS A 175 -6.07 -10.82 9.73
N THR A 176 -7.06 -10.68 10.62
CA THR A 176 -7.15 -9.53 11.53
C THR A 176 -7.34 -9.95 12.98
N GLY A 177 -6.63 -9.30 13.89
CA GLY A 177 -6.78 -9.42 15.34
C GLY A 177 -7.03 -8.07 15.99
N THR A 178 -7.54 -8.07 17.22
CA THR A 178 -7.78 -6.85 18.00
C THR A 178 -6.79 -6.78 19.16
N PHE A 179 -6.22 -5.60 19.37
CA PHE A 179 -5.13 -5.38 20.31
C PHE A 179 -5.35 -4.11 21.11
N ASP A 180 -5.17 -4.16 22.42
CA ASP A 180 -5.21 -2.98 23.28
C ASP A 180 -3.83 -2.33 23.35
N VAL A 181 -3.78 -1.00 23.25
CA VAL A 181 -2.56 -0.22 23.45
C VAL A 181 -2.19 -0.26 24.94
N THR A 182 -1.17 -1.05 25.28
CA THR A 182 -0.69 -1.21 26.66
C THR A 182 0.25 -0.10 27.08
N SER A 183 0.90 0.59 26.14
CA SER A 183 1.70 1.80 26.39
C SER A 183 1.83 2.66 25.13
N ALA A 184 1.93 3.98 25.30
CA ALA A 184 2.10 4.94 24.20
C ALA A 184 3.34 5.82 24.43
N GLY A 185 4.50 5.36 23.95
CA GLY A 185 5.73 6.16 23.88
C GLY A 185 5.68 7.18 22.73
N ALA A 186 6.71 8.02 22.61
CA ALA A 186 6.74 9.09 21.59
C ALA A 186 6.68 8.56 20.15
N ALA A 187 7.43 7.50 19.84
CA ALA A 187 7.50 6.90 18.50
C ALA A 187 6.97 5.46 18.43
N VAL A 188 6.79 4.78 19.57
CA VAL A 188 6.47 3.35 19.66
C VAL A 188 5.31 3.13 20.63
N LEU A 189 4.37 2.29 20.22
CA LEU A 189 3.33 1.72 21.08
C LEU A 189 3.76 0.34 21.57
N GLY A 190 3.42 0.01 22.80
CA GLY A 190 3.20 -1.38 23.20
C GLY A 190 1.74 -1.74 22.95
N ILE A 191 1.50 -2.91 22.37
CA ILE A 191 0.16 -3.47 22.12
C ILE A 191 0.10 -4.91 22.64
N ASP A 192 -1.07 -5.37 23.05
CA ASP A 192 -1.29 -6.77 23.48
C ASP A 192 -2.64 -7.27 22.97
N GLY A 193 -2.76 -8.56 22.69
CA GLY A 193 -3.96 -9.14 22.09
C GLY A 193 -5.14 -9.16 23.05
N THR A 194 -6.30 -8.66 22.63
CA THR A 194 -7.53 -8.72 23.47
C THR A 194 -8.03 -10.15 23.69
N THR A 195 -7.48 -11.11 22.96
CA THR A 195 -7.75 -12.54 23.08
C THR A 195 -6.46 -13.34 22.87
N PRO A 196 -6.33 -14.56 23.41
CA PRO A 196 -5.18 -15.44 23.16
C PRO A 196 -4.99 -15.87 21.68
N ALA A 197 -5.93 -15.52 20.80
CA ALA A 197 -5.83 -15.72 19.36
C ALA A 197 -5.38 -14.45 18.61
N SER A 198 -5.27 -13.29 19.27
CA SER A 198 -4.74 -12.07 18.66
C SER A 198 -3.24 -11.99 18.93
N ALA A 199 -2.43 -12.44 17.98
CA ALA A 199 -0.97 -12.41 18.04
C ALA A 199 -0.41 -11.74 16.78
N VAL A 200 0.66 -10.95 16.93
CA VAL A 200 1.45 -10.43 15.81
C VAL A 200 2.60 -11.41 15.56
N CYS A 201 2.67 -11.99 14.37
CA CYS A 201 3.58 -13.08 14.05
C CYS A 201 4.59 -12.70 12.95
N LYS A 202 5.58 -13.58 12.72
CA LYS A 202 6.54 -13.43 11.62
C LYS A 202 5.79 -13.27 10.30
N GLY A 203 5.98 -12.11 9.67
CA GLY A 203 5.32 -11.67 8.43
C GLY A 203 4.21 -10.64 8.61
N ASP A 204 3.75 -10.37 9.84
CA ASP A 204 2.82 -9.27 10.16
C ASP A 204 3.56 -7.94 10.37
N THR A 205 4.86 -7.98 10.63
CA THR A 205 5.74 -6.80 10.65
C THR A 205 5.54 -5.97 9.38
N GLY A 206 5.33 -4.66 9.55
CA GLY A 206 4.93 -3.71 8.52
C GLY A 206 3.42 -3.58 8.28
N GLY A 207 2.58 -4.47 8.83
CA GLY A 207 1.13 -4.44 8.67
C GLY A 207 0.44 -3.32 9.46
N PRO A 208 -0.74 -2.84 9.00
CA PRO A 208 -1.46 -1.73 9.63
C PRO A 208 -2.02 -2.11 11.00
N ALA A 209 -1.85 -1.21 11.98
CA ALA A 209 -2.68 -1.13 13.17
C ALA A 209 -3.69 0.01 12.99
N ILE A 210 -4.97 -0.35 12.94
CA ILE A 210 -6.07 0.46 12.42
C ILE A 210 -6.94 0.93 13.57
N ARG A 211 -7.26 2.22 13.57
CA ARG A 211 -8.31 2.80 14.40
C ARG A 211 -9.62 2.75 13.64
N GLU A 212 -10.63 2.10 14.22
CA GLU A 212 -11.99 2.04 13.67
C GLU A 212 -12.90 2.94 14.52
N ARG A 213 -13.46 4.02 13.95
CA ARG A 213 -14.39 4.93 14.63
C ARG A 213 -15.47 5.41 13.66
N ASP A 214 -16.73 5.36 14.07
CA ASP A 214 -17.90 5.83 13.31
C ASP A 214 -17.96 5.31 11.85
N GLY A 215 -17.56 4.05 11.65
CA GLY A 215 -17.49 3.39 10.33
C GLY A 215 -16.30 3.82 9.46
N ARG A 216 -15.39 4.66 9.97
CA ARG A 216 -14.15 5.06 9.30
C ARG A 216 -12.96 4.27 9.84
N GLN A 217 -11.99 4.01 8.97
CA GLN A 217 -10.71 3.40 9.29
C GLN A 217 -9.59 4.43 9.08
N GLU A 218 -8.67 4.53 10.03
CA GLU A 218 -7.43 5.31 9.90
C GLU A 218 -6.22 4.49 10.37
N LEU A 219 -5.07 4.67 9.74
CA LEU A 219 -3.82 4.07 10.20
C LEU A 219 -3.35 4.78 11.48
N ALA A 220 -3.28 4.05 12.58
CA ALA A 220 -2.88 4.55 13.90
C ALA A 220 -1.42 4.19 14.24
N ALA A 221 -0.95 3.02 13.79
CA ALA A 221 0.45 2.60 13.88
C ALA A 221 0.77 1.53 12.82
N VAL A 222 2.05 1.15 12.71
CA VAL A 222 2.55 0.07 11.85
C VAL A 222 3.23 -0.98 12.72
N SER A 223 2.84 -2.25 12.58
CA SER A 223 3.38 -3.36 13.38
C SER A 223 4.90 -3.50 13.20
N SER A 224 5.66 -3.63 14.28
CA SER A 224 7.11 -3.75 14.26
C SER A 224 7.54 -5.12 14.82
N THR A 225 7.90 -5.21 16.10
CA THR A 225 8.37 -6.44 16.74
C THR A 225 7.31 -7.10 17.62
N SER A 226 7.45 -8.39 17.88
CA SER A 226 6.55 -9.17 18.74
C SER A 226 7.28 -10.36 19.36
N TRP A 227 6.91 -10.70 20.59
CA TRP A 227 7.41 -11.87 21.31
C TRP A 227 7.02 -13.22 20.66
N GLN A 228 6.04 -13.25 19.74
CA GLN A 228 5.60 -14.46 19.03
C GLN A 228 4.82 -15.49 19.87
N ALA A 229 4.30 -15.15 21.06
CA ALA A 229 3.37 -16.07 21.75
C ALA A 229 2.11 -16.28 20.92
N GLY A 230 1.63 -17.52 20.85
CA GLY A 230 0.46 -17.90 20.02
C GLY A 230 0.74 -18.07 18.52
N CYS A 231 1.96 -17.81 18.04
CA CYS A 231 2.37 -18.05 16.66
C CYS A 231 2.89 -19.49 16.46
N LEU A 232 2.67 -20.10 15.28
CA LEU A 232 3.14 -21.47 15.02
C LEU A 232 4.67 -21.59 15.16
N GLY A 233 5.13 -22.60 15.92
CA GLY A 233 6.54 -22.87 16.14
C GLY A 233 7.23 -21.88 17.08
N SER A 234 6.49 -21.38 18.07
CA SER A 234 6.98 -20.55 19.17
C SER A 234 6.41 -21.05 20.49
N ASP A 235 7.28 -21.30 21.46
CA ASP A 235 6.91 -21.68 22.84
C ASP A 235 6.91 -20.47 23.80
N GLU A 236 7.07 -19.25 23.26
CA GLU A 236 7.01 -18.01 24.04
C GLU A 236 5.61 -17.79 24.64
N THR A 237 5.56 -17.20 25.84
CA THR A 237 4.32 -16.97 26.60
C THR A 237 3.97 -15.49 26.74
N ARG A 238 4.91 -14.58 26.52
CA ARG A 238 4.67 -13.14 26.47
C ARG A 238 3.94 -12.76 25.19
N THR A 239 2.74 -12.22 25.32
CA THR A 239 1.83 -11.88 24.21
C THR A 239 2.08 -10.51 23.58
N GLY A 240 2.78 -9.62 24.29
CA GLY A 240 3.03 -8.26 23.85
C GLY A 240 3.77 -8.12 22.50
N ALA A 241 3.37 -7.11 21.75
CA ALA A 241 4.01 -6.65 20.53
C ALA A 241 4.25 -5.13 20.58
N THR A 242 4.94 -4.60 19.58
CA THR A 242 5.19 -3.17 19.41
C THR A 242 4.81 -2.69 18.02
N ALA A 243 4.44 -1.42 17.92
CA ALA A 243 4.08 -0.78 16.65
C ALA A 243 4.63 0.65 16.59
N SER A 244 5.14 1.05 15.43
CA SER A 244 5.61 2.41 15.15
C SER A 244 4.42 3.37 14.99
N ARG A 245 4.38 4.44 15.78
CA ARG A 245 3.36 5.50 15.66
C ARG A 245 3.48 6.26 14.35
N VAL A 246 2.33 6.66 13.81
CA VAL A 246 2.25 7.43 12.54
C VAL A 246 1.55 8.80 12.66
N ASP A 247 1.06 9.17 13.84
CA ASP A 247 0.21 10.36 14.02
C ASP A 247 0.91 11.70 13.74
N ASP A 248 2.23 11.73 13.87
CA ASP A 248 3.10 12.89 13.65
C ASP A 248 4.06 12.73 12.45
N VAL A 249 4.07 11.56 11.77
CA VAL A 249 4.92 11.34 10.58
C VAL A 249 4.32 11.88 9.28
N GLY A 250 3.12 12.47 9.34
CA GLY A 250 2.42 13.08 8.21
C GLY A 250 3.30 14.00 7.34
N PRO A 251 4.08 14.96 7.90
CA PRO A 251 4.99 15.80 7.13
C PRO A 251 6.08 15.01 6.38
N TRP A 252 6.60 13.91 6.95
CA TRP A 252 7.57 13.04 6.27
C TRP A 252 6.91 12.20 5.17
N ILE A 253 5.70 11.67 5.40
CA ILE A 253 4.92 10.97 4.36
C ILE A 253 4.62 11.91 3.20
N GLN A 254 4.21 13.15 3.48
CA GLN A 254 3.97 14.16 2.44
C GLN A 254 5.27 14.52 1.71
N LYS A 255 6.37 14.83 2.41
CA LYS A 255 7.68 15.09 1.78
C LYS A 255 8.17 13.93 0.90
N THR A 256 7.85 12.69 1.29
CA THR A 256 8.23 11.49 0.54
C THR A 256 7.32 11.26 -0.68
N ARG A 257 6.00 11.42 -0.53
CA ARG A 257 5.03 11.43 -1.64
C ARG A 257 5.39 12.49 -2.69
N PHE A 258 5.55 13.74 -2.23
CA PHE A 258 5.87 14.91 -3.04
C PHE A 258 7.32 14.95 -3.53
N LYS A 259 8.11 13.88 -3.35
CA LYS A 259 9.24 13.65 -4.26
C LYS A 259 8.77 13.66 -5.70
N THR A 260 7.53 13.20 -5.98
CA THR A 260 6.96 13.15 -7.32
C THR A 260 5.58 13.78 -7.45
N ALA A 261 5.32 14.37 -8.61
CA ALA A 261 4.07 15.06 -8.95
C ALA A 261 3.61 14.71 -10.38
N GLN A 262 2.34 14.99 -10.66
CA GLN A 262 1.86 15.20 -12.03
C GLN A 262 1.95 16.69 -12.34
N ILE A 263 2.66 17.04 -13.40
CA ILE A 263 2.86 18.45 -13.78
C ILE A 263 1.73 18.82 -14.75
N ARG A 264 0.63 19.38 -14.24
CA ARG A 264 -0.60 19.67 -14.99
C ARG A 264 -0.61 21.11 -15.51
N ASN A 265 -0.81 21.30 -16.81
CA ASN A 265 -0.92 22.62 -17.43
C ASN A 265 -2.23 23.30 -16.99
N LYS A 266 -2.16 24.55 -16.53
CA LYS A 266 -3.31 25.29 -15.97
C LYS A 266 -4.32 25.75 -17.05
N HIS A 267 -3.94 25.76 -18.32
CA HIS A 267 -4.86 26.09 -19.42
C HIS A 267 -5.64 24.88 -19.94
N SER A 268 -4.97 23.75 -20.16
CA SER A 268 -5.56 22.56 -20.80
C SER A 268 -6.08 21.51 -19.82
N ASP A 269 -5.74 21.62 -18.53
CA ASP A 269 -5.92 20.58 -17.50
C ASP A 269 -5.23 19.22 -17.82
N ARG A 270 -4.32 19.21 -18.80
CA ARG A 270 -3.52 18.03 -19.20
C ARG A 270 -2.18 17.96 -18.49
N CYS A 271 -1.66 16.76 -18.34
CA CYS A 271 -0.41 16.47 -17.64
C CYS A 271 0.76 16.32 -18.60
N LEU A 272 1.93 16.82 -18.20
CA LEU A 272 3.20 16.61 -18.90
C LEU A 272 3.53 15.11 -18.94
N VAL A 273 3.89 14.61 -20.12
CA VAL A 273 4.20 13.20 -20.39
C VAL A 273 5.42 13.09 -21.30
N VAL A 274 6.19 12.01 -21.17
CA VAL A 274 7.04 11.52 -22.28
C VAL A 274 6.61 10.10 -22.59
N TRP A 275 6.14 9.88 -23.81
CA TRP A 275 5.38 8.68 -24.17
C TRP A 275 6.16 7.38 -23.92
N ALA A 276 5.59 6.49 -23.08
CA ALA A 276 6.21 5.24 -22.65
C ALA A 276 6.64 4.29 -23.78
N GLN A 277 6.08 4.40 -24.99
CA GLN A 277 6.48 3.58 -26.14
C GLN A 277 7.83 4.01 -26.75
N THR A 278 8.27 5.25 -26.52
CA THR A 278 9.55 5.79 -27.01
C THR A 278 10.31 6.54 -25.90
N PRO A 279 10.69 5.89 -24.79
CA PRO A 279 11.21 6.54 -23.58
C PRO A 279 12.73 6.78 -23.62
N GLY A 280 13.30 6.98 -24.80
CA GLY A 280 14.73 7.18 -25.01
C GLY A 280 15.20 8.61 -24.71
N ASN A 281 16.52 8.82 -24.83
CA ASN A 281 17.10 10.17 -24.90
C ASN A 281 16.55 10.92 -26.13
N ASN A 282 16.36 12.23 -25.97
CA ASN A 282 15.76 13.14 -26.95
C ASN A 282 14.28 12.86 -27.29
N ALA A 283 13.61 11.99 -26.53
CA ALA A 283 12.16 11.84 -26.65
C ALA A 283 11.46 13.13 -26.19
N THR A 284 10.59 13.67 -27.03
CA THR A 284 9.88 14.94 -26.78
C THR A 284 8.86 14.79 -25.66
N ALA A 285 8.86 15.74 -24.73
CA ALA A 285 7.79 15.89 -23.75
C ALA A 285 6.57 16.53 -24.43
N ALA A 286 5.40 16.06 -24.08
CA ALA A 286 4.11 16.54 -24.58
C ALA A 286 3.13 16.69 -23.41
N GLN A 287 1.90 17.09 -23.68
CA GLN A 287 0.80 16.93 -22.73
C GLN A 287 -0.15 15.80 -23.15
N TYR A 288 -0.78 15.16 -22.18
CA TYR A 288 -1.89 14.22 -22.40
C TYR A 288 -2.90 14.36 -21.25
N ASP A 289 -4.14 13.91 -21.44
CA ASP A 289 -5.13 13.86 -20.36
C ASP A 289 -4.51 13.21 -19.10
N CYS A 290 -4.74 13.83 -17.94
CA CYS A 290 -4.08 13.43 -16.70
C CYS A 290 -4.50 12.01 -16.29
N ARG A 291 -3.59 11.07 -16.49
CA ARG A 291 -3.74 9.65 -16.21
C ARG A 291 -2.72 9.27 -15.14
N PRO A 292 -3.07 9.45 -13.85
CA PRO A 292 -2.18 9.17 -12.73
C PRO A 292 -1.72 7.72 -12.67
N ASP A 293 -2.44 6.84 -13.39
CA ASP A 293 -2.21 5.43 -13.61
C ASP A 293 -0.93 5.12 -14.42
N PHE A 294 -0.40 6.07 -15.20
CA PHE A 294 0.84 5.87 -15.96
C PHE A 294 2.04 6.62 -15.35
N ALA A 295 3.10 5.86 -15.06
CA ALA A 295 4.34 6.40 -14.50
C ALA A 295 5.09 7.37 -15.43
N ASP A 296 4.75 7.40 -16.73
CA ASP A 296 5.35 8.28 -17.73
C ASP A 296 4.77 9.71 -17.72
N GLN A 297 3.68 9.93 -16.97
CA GLN A 297 3.14 11.25 -16.62
C GLN A 297 3.57 11.73 -15.22
N VAL A 298 4.39 10.96 -14.50
CA VAL A 298 4.77 11.21 -13.10
C VAL A 298 6.24 11.60 -13.04
N TRP A 299 6.52 12.69 -12.34
CA TRP A 299 7.81 13.37 -12.40
C TRP A 299 8.37 13.59 -11.01
N SER A 300 9.59 13.13 -10.75
CA SER A 300 10.35 13.49 -9.55
C SER A 300 10.90 14.92 -9.66
N LEU A 301 10.79 15.69 -8.58
CA LEU A 301 11.34 17.05 -8.49
C LEU A 301 12.57 17.00 -7.57
N GLU A 302 13.69 16.59 -8.14
CA GLU A 302 14.93 16.29 -7.39
C GLU A 302 15.76 17.58 -7.21
N PRO A 303 15.94 18.11 -5.97
CA PRO A 303 16.62 19.39 -5.77
C PRO A 303 18.12 19.31 -6.07
N VAL A 304 18.64 20.32 -6.77
CA VAL A 304 20.04 20.40 -7.19
C VAL A 304 20.84 21.29 -6.25
N GLN A 305 22.07 20.87 -5.93
CA GLN A 305 23.02 21.70 -5.15
C GLN A 305 23.36 22.98 -5.93
N GLY A 306 23.07 24.14 -5.34
CA GLY A 306 23.11 25.44 -6.03
C GLY A 306 21.73 26.00 -6.43
N GLY A 307 20.68 25.18 -6.32
CA GLY A 307 19.28 25.59 -6.41
C GLY A 307 18.62 25.31 -7.76
N GLY A 308 17.30 25.08 -7.71
CA GLY A 308 16.54 24.48 -8.81
C GLY A 308 16.40 22.96 -8.64
N HIS A 309 15.80 22.30 -9.63
CA HIS A 309 15.48 20.88 -9.59
C HIS A 309 15.81 20.22 -10.94
N GLN A 310 16.22 18.96 -10.90
CA GLN A 310 16.03 18.07 -12.03
C GLN A 310 14.60 17.53 -12.01
N ILE A 311 13.92 17.61 -13.16
CA ILE A 311 12.54 17.12 -13.31
C ILE A 311 12.61 15.76 -13.99
N ARG A 312 12.58 14.68 -13.22
CA ARG A 312 12.89 13.33 -13.69
C ARG A 312 11.63 12.50 -13.94
N ASN A 313 11.46 12.00 -15.15
CA ASN A 313 10.35 11.12 -15.51
C ASN A 313 10.48 9.78 -14.78
N ASN A 314 9.42 9.35 -14.09
CA ASN A 314 9.45 8.15 -13.26
C ASN A 314 9.44 6.83 -14.04
N PHE A 315 8.97 6.85 -15.30
CA PHE A 315 9.02 5.67 -16.15
C PHE A 315 10.39 5.48 -16.80
N SER A 316 10.92 6.53 -17.45
CA SER A 316 12.19 6.44 -18.18
C SER A 316 13.44 6.60 -17.30
N ASN A 317 13.27 7.12 -16.07
CA ASN A 317 14.35 7.56 -15.17
C ASN A 317 15.24 8.68 -15.74
N ARG A 318 14.80 9.38 -16.79
CA ARG A 318 15.49 10.49 -17.47
C ARG A 318 14.98 11.86 -17.03
N CYS A 319 15.80 12.89 -17.19
CA CYS A 319 15.52 14.25 -16.75
C CYS A 319 15.08 15.15 -17.91
N LEU A 320 14.13 16.03 -17.65
CA LEU A 320 13.60 17.03 -18.56
C LEU A 320 14.72 18.00 -18.97
N LEU A 321 14.91 18.18 -20.28
CA LEU A 321 16.01 18.90 -20.89
C LEU A 321 15.49 19.80 -22.02
N VAL A 322 16.10 20.98 -22.17
CA VAL A 322 16.13 21.67 -23.47
C VAL A 322 17.57 21.70 -23.93
N SER A 323 17.83 21.38 -25.20
CA SER A 323 19.20 21.35 -25.74
C SER A 323 19.86 22.73 -25.64
N TRP A 324 20.97 22.84 -24.90
CA TRP A 324 21.81 24.05 -24.86
C TRP A 324 22.25 24.58 -26.25
N ARG A 325 22.25 23.71 -27.27
CA ARG A 325 22.62 24.06 -28.65
C ARG A 325 21.54 24.85 -29.40
N THR A 326 20.29 24.72 -28.96
CA THR A 326 19.10 25.37 -29.55
C THR A 326 18.20 25.89 -28.43
N PRO A 327 18.61 26.94 -27.68
CA PRO A 327 17.91 27.44 -26.49
C PRO A 327 16.92 28.58 -26.81
N GLU A 328 16.46 28.71 -28.05
CA GLU A 328 15.49 29.71 -28.52
C GLU A 328 14.02 29.40 -28.10
N ASN A 329 13.13 30.36 -28.36
CA ASN A 329 11.68 30.19 -28.24
C ASN A 329 11.17 29.12 -29.22
N GLY A 330 10.32 28.22 -28.73
CA GLY A 330 9.80 27.09 -29.50
C GLY A 330 10.73 25.88 -29.56
N ALA A 331 11.91 25.94 -28.92
CA ALA A 331 12.78 24.77 -28.80
C ALA A 331 12.06 23.64 -28.04
N PRO A 332 12.14 22.38 -28.52
CA PRO A 332 11.43 21.26 -27.91
C PRO A 332 12.00 20.95 -26.53
N VAL A 333 11.11 20.73 -25.57
CA VAL A 333 11.50 20.10 -24.30
C VAL A 333 11.50 18.59 -24.52
N THR A 334 12.60 17.96 -24.19
CA THR A 334 12.82 16.52 -24.33
C THR A 334 13.25 15.92 -22.99
N GLN A 335 13.61 14.65 -22.96
CA GLN A 335 14.30 14.04 -21.83
C GLN A 335 15.69 13.52 -22.22
N TYR A 336 16.61 13.51 -21.26
CA TYR A 336 17.94 12.91 -21.42
C TYR A 336 18.40 12.24 -20.12
N ASP A 337 19.41 11.38 -20.17
CA ASP A 337 20.02 10.80 -18.97
C ASP A 337 20.45 11.93 -18.00
N CYS A 338 20.04 11.79 -16.74
CA CYS A 338 20.13 12.84 -15.73
C CYS A 338 21.57 13.21 -15.37
N ASP A 339 21.94 14.48 -15.55
CA ASP A 339 23.18 15.04 -15.05
C ASP A 339 22.98 16.47 -14.55
N ALA A 340 23.04 16.64 -13.23
CA ALA A 340 22.73 17.89 -12.54
C ALA A 340 23.79 18.99 -12.73
N GLN A 341 24.95 18.68 -13.33
CA GLN A 341 25.98 19.70 -13.59
C GLN A 341 25.63 20.63 -14.77
N TYR A 342 24.73 20.20 -15.67
CA TYR A 342 24.33 20.99 -16.84
C TYR A 342 23.04 21.76 -16.58
N ALA A 343 23.15 23.09 -16.61
CA ALA A 343 22.03 24.00 -16.33
C ALA A 343 20.85 23.89 -17.31
N ASP A 344 21.03 23.21 -18.45
CA ASP A 344 19.97 22.97 -19.44
C ASP A 344 19.04 21.80 -19.06
N GLN A 345 19.43 21.00 -18.05
CA GLN A 345 18.61 20.00 -17.36
C GLN A 345 18.02 20.49 -16.01
N VAL A 346 18.36 21.70 -15.55
CA VAL A 346 17.96 22.21 -14.23
C VAL A 346 16.89 23.28 -14.37
N TRP A 347 15.87 23.21 -13.52
CA TRP A 347 14.67 24.03 -13.61
C TRP A 347 14.36 24.75 -12.28
N SER A 348 14.09 26.05 -12.32
CA SER A 348 13.45 26.78 -11.23
C SER A 348 11.94 26.50 -11.24
N LEU A 349 11.35 26.25 -10.06
CA LEU A 349 9.89 26.22 -9.86
C LEU A 349 9.50 27.54 -9.20
N GLU A 350 8.95 28.48 -9.99
CA GLU A 350 8.70 29.85 -9.57
C GLU A 350 7.20 30.06 -9.31
N PRO A 351 6.77 30.28 -8.05
CA PRO A 351 5.34 30.36 -7.72
C PRO A 351 4.68 31.61 -8.32
N VAL A 352 3.51 31.44 -8.92
CA VAL A 352 2.74 32.51 -9.57
C VAL A 352 1.64 33.02 -8.62
N GLN A 353 1.44 34.33 -8.58
CA GLN A 353 0.33 34.94 -7.85
C GLN A 353 -1.02 34.43 -8.42
N GLY A 354 -1.87 33.85 -7.57
CA GLY A 354 -3.07 33.14 -8.03
C GLY A 354 -2.86 31.65 -8.33
N GLY A 355 -1.74 31.07 -7.90
CA GLY A 355 -1.50 29.62 -7.79
C GLY A 355 -0.91 28.97 -9.05
N GLY A 356 -0.14 27.92 -8.82
CA GLY A 356 0.69 27.25 -9.82
C GLY A 356 2.10 27.83 -9.90
N TYR A 357 2.91 27.29 -10.80
CA TYR A 357 4.32 27.62 -10.99
C TYR A 357 4.64 27.91 -12.45
N GLN A 358 5.54 28.85 -12.70
CA GLN A 358 6.34 28.85 -13.92
C GLN A 358 7.54 27.91 -13.74
N ILE A 359 7.78 27.05 -14.73
CA ILE A 359 8.88 26.08 -14.72
C ILE A 359 9.98 26.62 -15.64
N ARG A 360 10.96 27.34 -15.08
CA ARG A 360 11.98 28.10 -15.83
C ARG A 360 13.28 27.31 -15.95
N ASN A 361 13.77 27.07 -17.16
CA ASN A 361 15.05 26.43 -17.41
C ASN A 361 16.22 27.34 -16.98
N LYS A 362 17.21 26.80 -16.25
CA LYS A 362 18.34 27.57 -15.70
C LYS A 362 19.34 28.05 -16.77
N HIS A 363 19.46 27.35 -17.91
CA HIS A 363 20.31 27.79 -19.01
C HIS A 363 19.66 28.89 -19.85
N SER A 364 18.45 28.65 -20.37
CA SER A 364 17.81 29.58 -21.32
C SER A 364 17.08 30.75 -20.66
N ASN A 365 16.78 30.66 -19.36
CA ASN A 365 15.86 31.54 -18.62
C ASN A 365 14.43 31.60 -19.19
N ARG A 366 14.05 30.61 -20.01
CA ARG A 366 12.72 30.44 -20.61
C ARG A 366 11.87 29.45 -19.82
N CYS A 367 10.56 29.55 -19.96
CA CYS A 367 9.56 28.78 -19.24
C CYS A 367 8.96 27.67 -20.10
N LEU A 368 8.65 26.54 -19.46
CA LEU A 368 7.92 25.43 -20.05
C LEU A 368 6.50 25.88 -20.49
N LEU A 369 6.17 25.64 -21.76
CA LEU A 369 4.92 26.03 -22.40
C LEU A 369 4.36 24.85 -23.20
N VAL A 370 3.04 24.70 -23.22
CA VAL A 370 2.32 24.00 -24.31
C VAL A 370 1.33 24.99 -24.90
N SER A 371 1.35 25.19 -26.22
CA SER A 371 0.62 26.27 -26.88
C SER A 371 -0.90 26.17 -26.67
N TRP A 372 -1.50 27.23 -26.11
CA TRP A 372 -2.97 27.37 -26.01
C TRP A 372 -3.71 27.27 -27.34
N ARG A 373 -3.03 27.51 -28.48
CA ARG A 373 -3.62 27.41 -29.83
C ARG A 373 -3.81 25.98 -30.30
N THR A 374 -3.06 25.05 -29.72
CA THR A 374 -3.06 23.61 -30.03
C THR A 374 -2.97 22.83 -28.71
N PRO A 375 -4.02 22.87 -27.86
CA PRO A 375 -3.99 22.30 -26.51
C PRO A 375 -4.48 20.84 -26.46
N GLU A 376 -4.47 20.12 -27.58
CA GLU A 376 -4.84 18.71 -27.68
C GLU A 376 -3.86 17.74 -26.98
N ASN A 377 -4.27 16.48 -26.86
CA ASN A 377 -3.38 15.38 -26.48
C ASN A 377 -2.23 15.24 -27.48
N MET A 378 -1.03 14.95 -26.98
CA MET A 378 0.23 14.89 -27.72
C MET A 378 0.72 16.23 -28.28
N ALA A 379 0.10 17.37 -27.92
CA ALA A 379 0.70 18.68 -28.20
C ALA A 379 2.08 18.80 -27.52
N PRO A 380 3.13 19.22 -28.24
CA PRO A 380 4.49 19.20 -27.73
C PRO A 380 4.71 20.28 -26.66
N ALA A 381 5.46 19.93 -25.63
CA ALA A 381 6.03 20.88 -24.70
C ALA A 381 7.27 21.52 -25.32
N VAL A 382 7.29 22.85 -25.29
CA VAL A 382 8.40 23.69 -25.75
C VAL A 382 8.79 24.65 -24.64
N GLN A 383 9.88 25.38 -24.82
CA GLN A 383 10.16 26.55 -23.99
C GLN A 383 9.80 27.86 -24.71
N TYR A 384 9.41 28.88 -23.94
CA TYR A 384 9.16 30.23 -24.44
C TYR A 384 9.55 31.28 -23.39
N ASP A 385 9.72 32.54 -23.79
CA ASP A 385 9.97 33.62 -22.84
C ASP A 385 8.86 33.67 -21.76
N CYS A 386 9.29 33.75 -20.50
CA CYS A 386 8.43 33.62 -19.34
C CYS A 386 7.46 34.78 -19.19
N ASP A 387 6.16 34.49 -19.23
CA ASP A 387 5.09 35.44 -18.96
C ASP A 387 3.98 34.79 -18.13
N ALA A 388 3.89 35.21 -16.87
CA ALA A 388 2.98 34.66 -15.87
C ALA A 388 1.51 35.07 -16.07
N GLN A 389 1.18 35.90 -17.07
CA GLN A 389 -0.22 36.23 -17.39
C GLN A 389 -0.92 35.11 -18.19
N TYR A 390 -0.16 34.26 -18.88
CA TYR A 390 -0.71 33.21 -19.75
C TYR A 390 -0.77 31.86 -19.03
N ALA A 391 -1.99 31.32 -18.88
CA ALA A 391 -2.23 30.08 -18.16
C ALA A 391 -1.57 28.84 -18.80
N ASP A 392 -1.19 28.90 -20.07
CA ASP A 392 -0.54 27.81 -20.80
C ASP A 392 0.98 27.71 -20.52
N GLN A 393 1.53 28.71 -19.80
CA GLN A 393 2.86 28.67 -19.16
C GLN A 393 2.83 28.32 -17.67
N ILE A 394 1.64 28.19 -17.05
CA ILE A 394 1.49 27.92 -15.62
C ILE A 394 1.19 26.45 -15.39
N TRP A 395 1.91 25.84 -14.46
CA TRP A 395 1.81 24.43 -14.15
C TRP A 395 1.39 24.22 -12.69
N MET A 396 0.43 23.33 -12.48
CA MET A 396 -0.02 22.84 -11.19
C MET A 396 0.78 21.58 -10.86
N ILE A 397 1.35 21.54 -9.65
CA ILE A 397 2.28 20.52 -9.15
C ILE A 397 1.78 20.06 -7.78
#